data_AF-L8LTG3-F1
#
_entry.id   AF-L8LTG3-F1
#
_cell.length_a   1.000
_cell.length_b   1.000
_cell.length_c   1.000
_cell.angle_alpha   90.00
_cell.angle_beta   90.00
_cell.angle_gamma   90.00
#
_symmetry.space_group_name_H-M   'P 1'
#
loop_
_entity.id
_entity.type
_entity.pdbx_description
1 polymer ?
#
loop_
_entity_poly.entity_id
_entity_poly.type
_entity_poly.pdbx_seq_one_letter_code
_entity_poly.pdbx_strand_id
1 'polypeptide(L)'
;MTVENLQENGTQMENQESQETALSIPNQDSNKQGLNLKFSRDHHLPNNRPVEAGHLQVVKTFKSVGSLRPITKGNINISSNLVISGNRPIAARTLQISETYSVMGNRPVASNHIDDTVVLMGFID
;
A
#
# COMPACT_ATOMS: atom_id res chain seq x y z
N MET A 1 63.84 23.64 -43.66
CA MET A 1 64.81 23.40 -42.58
C MET A 1 64.11 23.86 -41.31
N THR A 2 63.50 22.94 -40.55
CA THR A 2 64.10 22.26 -39.36
C THR A 2 64.46 23.32 -38.32
N VAL A 3 64.01 23.32 -37.07
CA VAL A 3 63.66 22.31 -36.05
C VAL A 3 63.06 23.18 -34.88
N GLU A 4 62.37 22.74 -33.83
CA GLU A 4 62.79 21.80 -32.79
C GLU A 4 61.76 21.86 -31.64
N ASN A 5 61.34 20.68 -31.15
CA ASN A 5 61.08 20.25 -29.75
C ASN A 5 60.12 21.07 -28.83
N LEU A 6 59.39 20.49 -27.87
CA LEU A 6 59.70 19.37 -26.98
C LEU A 6 58.47 18.46 -26.69
N GLN A 7 58.70 17.14 -26.78
CA GLN A 7 58.49 16.08 -25.77
C GLN A 7 57.52 16.37 -24.60
N GLU A 8 56.69 15.47 -24.06
CA GLU A 8 56.76 14.02 -23.79
C GLU A 8 55.47 13.72 -22.97
N ASN A 9 54.70 12.64 -23.06
CA ASN A 9 54.91 11.26 -22.59
C ASN A 9 53.52 10.58 -22.65
N GLY A 10 53.39 9.35 -23.17
CA GLY A 10 53.06 8.14 -22.38
C GLY A 10 51.63 8.15 -21.81
N THR A 11 50.72 7.21 -22.06
CA THR A 11 50.89 5.76 -21.84
C THR A 11 49.67 5.04 -22.46
N GLN A 12 49.90 3.89 -23.11
CA GLN A 12 48.86 2.99 -23.64
C GLN A 12 48.17 2.24 -22.49
N MET A 13 46.84 2.07 -22.54
CA MET A 13 46.10 1.15 -21.67
C MET A 13 45.15 0.29 -22.52
N GLU A 14 45.68 -0.88 -22.88
CA GLU A 14 45.08 -2.22 -22.90
C GLU A 14 43.54 -2.37 -22.84
N ASN A 15 42.99 -2.91 -23.93
CA ASN A 15 41.72 -3.63 -23.98
C ASN A 15 41.91 -5.02 -23.38
N GLN A 16 41.20 -5.40 -22.31
CA GLN A 16 40.76 -6.77 -22.08
C GLN A 16 39.39 -6.81 -21.37
N GLU A 17 38.52 -7.62 -21.96
CA GLU A 17 37.12 -7.89 -21.70
C GLU A 17 36.91 -8.61 -20.35
N SER A 18 35.93 -8.17 -19.55
CA SER A 18 35.35 -8.97 -18.47
C SER A 18 33.89 -9.24 -18.82
N GLN A 19 33.65 -10.47 -19.24
CA GLN A 19 32.39 -11.02 -19.70
C GLN A 19 31.41 -11.15 -18.52
N GLU A 20 30.37 -10.33 -18.47
CA GLU A 20 29.15 -10.67 -17.71
C GLU A 20 28.27 -11.57 -18.58
N THR A 21 28.53 -12.87 -18.52
CA THR A 21 27.68 -13.88 -19.16
C THR A 21 26.42 -14.06 -18.32
N ALA A 22 25.41 -13.22 -18.53
CA ALA A 22 24.06 -13.52 -18.07
C ALA A 22 23.41 -14.49 -19.07
N LEU A 23 23.18 -15.73 -18.64
CA LEU A 23 22.45 -16.72 -19.41
C LEU A 23 20.99 -16.27 -19.54
N SER A 24 20.62 -15.75 -20.71
CA SER A 24 19.23 -15.40 -21.01
C SER A 24 18.40 -16.67 -21.14
N ILE A 25 17.43 -16.83 -20.24
CA ILE A 25 16.42 -17.89 -20.35
C ILE A 25 15.40 -17.41 -21.40
N PRO A 26 15.24 -18.10 -22.54
CA PRO A 26 14.23 -17.74 -23.51
C PRO A 26 12.84 -17.96 -22.91
N ASN A 27 11.98 -16.97 -23.13
CA ASN A 27 10.60 -16.89 -22.70
C ASN A 27 9.84 -18.18 -23.08
N GLN A 28 9.40 -18.94 -22.08
CA GLN A 28 8.38 -19.97 -22.27
C GLN A 28 7.14 -19.56 -21.50
N ASP A 29 6.14 -19.15 -22.27
CA ASP A 29 4.75 -19.07 -21.88
C ASP A 29 4.33 -20.40 -21.23
N SER A 30 4.21 -20.40 -19.91
CA SER A 30 3.40 -21.39 -19.22
C SER A 30 2.81 -20.77 -17.96
N ASN A 31 1.52 -20.47 -18.08
CA ASN A 31 0.51 -20.41 -17.03
C ASN A 31 1.03 -20.84 -15.64
N LYS A 32 1.59 -19.87 -14.90
CA LYS A 32 1.80 -19.97 -13.47
C LYS A 32 1.33 -18.67 -12.88
N GLN A 33 0.41 -18.79 -11.93
CA GLN A 33 -0.06 -17.74 -11.05
C GLN A 33 1.14 -17.27 -10.21
N GLY A 34 2.05 -16.53 -10.84
CA GLY A 34 3.16 -15.85 -10.21
C GLY A 34 2.68 -14.48 -9.76
N LEU A 35 3.07 -14.09 -8.55
CA LEU A 35 2.87 -12.74 -8.03
C LEU A 35 3.48 -11.75 -9.04
N ASN A 36 2.64 -10.95 -9.70
CA ASN A 36 3.05 -10.04 -10.77
C ASN A 36 3.74 -8.81 -10.14
N LEU A 37 4.97 -9.01 -9.66
CA LEU A 37 5.82 -7.97 -9.09
C LEU A 37 6.26 -7.05 -10.23
N LYS A 38 5.57 -5.93 -10.42
CA LYS A 38 6.00 -4.90 -11.36
C LYS A 38 7.27 -4.24 -10.82
N PHE A 39 8.41 -4.59 -11.38
CA PHE A 39 9.70 -3.95 -11.08
C PHE A 39 9.74 -2.55 -11.71
N SER A 40 9.33 -1.54 -10.94
CA SER A 40 9.56 -0.14 -11.32
C SER A 40 11.04 0.17 -11.12
N ARG A 41 11.79 0.28 -12.23
CA ARG A 41 13.25 0.44 -12.27
C ARG A 41 13.79 1.62 -11.43
N ASP A 42 12.94 2.57 -11.08
CA ASP A 42 13.33 3.83 -10.43
C ASP A 42 12.77 4.02 -9.00
N HIS A 43 12.04 3.05 -8.44
CA HIS A 43 11.30 3.22 -7.16
C HIS A 43 11.71 2.26 -6.04
N HIS A 44 12.92 1.71 -6.10
CA HIS A 44 13.43 0.86 -5.02
C HIS A 44 13.84 1.70 -3.80
N LEU A 45 13.45 1.25 -2.60
CA LEU A 45 14.05 1.73 -1.37
C LEU A 45 15.55 1.40 -1.37
N PRO A 46 16.38 2.10 -0.55
CA PRO A 46 17.79 1.76 -0.37
C PRO A 46 17.98 0.25 -0.15
N ASN A 47 19.03 -0.31 -0.74
CA ASN A 47 19.32 -1.76 -0.77
C ASN A 47 18.36 -2.60 -1.64
N ASN A 48 17.84 -2.04 -2.74
CA ASN A 48 17.05 -2.74 -3.76
C ASN A 48 15.83 -3.52 -3.21
N ARG A 49 15.28 -3.11 -2.08
CA ARG A 49 14.15 -3.81 -1.46
C ARG A 49 12.90 -3.71 -2.36
N PRO A 50 12.34 -4.84 -2.83
CA PRO A 50 11.11 -4.83 -3.62
C PRO A 50 9.94 -4.28 -2.80
N VAL A 51 9.05 -3.55 -3.46
CA VAL A 51 7.84 -2.99 -2.85
C VAL A 51 6.64 -3.27 -3.74
N GLU A 52 5.51 -3.56 -3.10
CA GLU A 52 4.21 -3.67 -3.76
C GLU A 52 3.46 -2.33 -3.67
N ALA A 53 2.63 -2.03 -4.65
CA ALA A 53 1.74 -0.88 -4.57
C ALA A 53 0.67 -1.09 -3.49
N GLY A 54 0.44 -0.09 -2.64
CA GLY A 54 -0.61 -0.16 -1.62
C GLY A 54 -2.02 -0.06 -2.23
N HIS A 55 -3.01 -0.64 -1.53
CA HIS A 55 -4.43 -0.63 -1.92
C HIS A 55 -5.17 0.69 -1.60
N LEU A 56 -4.44 1.75 -1.23
CA LEU A 56 -5.01 3.02 -0.79
C LEU A 56 -5.48 3.86 -1.99
N GLN A 57 -6.78 4.17 -2.04
CA GLN A 57 -7.34 5.02 -3.10
C GLN A 57 -7.34 6.49 -2.69
N VAL A 58 -6.58 7.33 -3.40
CA VAL A 58 -6.66 8.80 -3.29
C VAL A 58 -7.77 9.30 -4.21
N VAL A 59 -8.74 10.01 -3.65
CA VAL A 59 -9.92 10.52 -4.39
C VAL A 59 -9.72 11.95 -4.86
N LYS A 60 -9.08 12.77 -4.04
CA LYS A 60 -8.83 14.19 -4.33
C LYS A 60 -7.59 14.67 -3.60
N THR A 61 -7.02 15.78 -4.04
CA THR A 61 -5.95 16.49 -3.34
C THR A 61 -6.37 17.94 -3.10
N PHE A 62 -5.95 18.52 -1.99
CA PHE A 62 -6.16 19.95 -1.70
C PHE A 62 -4.87 20.61 -1.22
N LYS A 63 -4.75 21.92 -1.40
CA LYS A 63 -3.58 22.69 -0.92
C LYS A 63 -3.85 23.19 0.49
N SER A 64 -2.94 22.96 1.42
CA SER A 64 -3.02 23.48 2.79
C SER A 64 -1.63 23.71 3.37
N VAL A 65 -1.38 24.92 3.87
CA VAL A 65 -0.09 25.36 4.44
C VAL A 65 1.08 25.05 3.49
N GLY A 66 1.02 25.58 2.26
CA GLY A 66 2.12 25.49 1.29
C GLY A 66 2.35 24.13 0.62
N SER A 67 1.58 23.10 0.94
CA SER A 67 1.74 21.75 0.36
C SER A 67 0.42 21.14 -0.11
N LEU A 68 0.50 20.18 -1.04
CA LEU A 68 -0.64 19.35 -1.43
C LEU A 68 -0.84 18.23 -0.42
N ARG A 69 -2.07 18.05 0.06
CA ARG A 69 -2.47 16.98 0.98
C ARG A 69 -3.47 16.04 0.29
N PRO A 70 -3.24 14.72 0.31
CA PRO A 70 -4.16 13.76 -0.28
C PRO A 70 -5.41 13.57 0.59
N ILE A 71 -6.54 13.33 -0.06
CA ILE A 71 -7.81 12.90 0.53
C ILE A 71 -8.04 11.47 0.08
N THR A 72 -8.02 10.54 1.03
CA THR A 72 -8.20 9.12 0.78
C THR A 72 -9.67 8.72 0.90
N LYS A 73 -10.05 7.65 0.21
CA LYS A 73 -11.38 7.05 0.36
C LYS A 73 -11.48 6.38 1.74
N GLY A 74 -12.44 6.79 2.56
CA GLY A 74 -12.78 6.12 3.80
C GLY A 74 -13.84 5.03 3.61
N ASN A 75 -13.90 4.07 4.54
CA ASN A 75 -14.89 2.99 4.56
C ASN A 75 -15.99 3.21 5.62
N ILE A 76 -16.06 4.40 6.21
CA ILE A 76 -17.02 4.71 7.29
C ILE A 76 -18.36 5.12 6.66
N ASN A 77 -19.45 4.47 7.08
CA ASN A 77 -20.81 4.87 6.74
C ASN A 77 -21.31 5.91 7.76
N ILE A 78 -21.81 7.06 7.30
CA ILE A 78 -22.24 8.18 8.13
C ILE A 78 -23.77 8.22 8.13
N SER A 79 -24.38 8.16 9.32
CA SER A 79 -25.84 8.20 9.46
C SER A 79 -26.38 9.62 9.57
N SER A 80 -25.70 10.51 10.31
CA SER A 80 -26.14 11.88 10.55
C SER A 80 -24.97 12.76 11.01
N ASN A 81 -25.20 14.07 11.11
CA ASN A 81 -24.19 15.03 11.59
C ASN A 81 -24.75 15.87 12.74
N LEU A 82 -23.94 16.06 13.78
CA LEU A 82 -24.22 16.97 14.89
C LEU A 82 -23.53 18.32 14.63
N VAL A 83 -24.25 19.44 14.82
CA VAL A 83 -23.82 20.80 14.39
C VAL A 83 -23.62 21.78 15.57
N ILE A 84 -23.55 21.30 16.82
CA ILE A 84 -23.45 22.17 18.00
C ILE A 84 -22.05 22.85 18.12
N SER A 85 -21.02 22.28 17.51
CA SER A 85 -19.65 22.82 17.54
C SER A 85 -18.88 22.39 16.28
N GLY A 86 -19.38 22.82 15.12
CA GLY A 86 -18.94 22.34 13.81
C GLY A 86 -19.61 21.02 13.41
N ASN A 87 -19.28 20.52 12.22
CA ASN A 87 -19.87 19.29 11.67
C ASN A 87 -19.18 18.04 12.25
N ARG A 88 -19.81 17.40 13.23
CA ARG A 88 -19.36 16.14 13.83
C ARG A 88 -20.16 14.97 13.25
N PRO A 89 -19.61 14.17 12.33
CA PRO A 89 -20.34 13.04 11.74
C PRO A 89 -20.55 11.93 12.77
N ILE A 90 -21.73 11.33 12.75
CA ILE A 90 -22.13 10.18 13.56
C ILE A 90 -22.12 8.95 12.65
N ALA A 91 -21.24 8.00 12.95
CA ALA A 91 -21.13 6.76 12.19
C ALA A 91 -22.40 5.91 12.35
N ALA A 92 -22.81 5.24 11.28
CA ALA A 92 -23.86 4.23 11.34
C ALA A 92 -23.42 3.04 12.20
N ARG A 93 -24.36 2.42 12.93
CA ARG A 93 -24.08 1.19 13.67
C ARG A 93 -24.01 0.00 12.71
N THR A 94 -22.96 -0.81 12.81
CA THR A 94 -22.92 -2.13 12.16
C THR A 94 -23.59 -3.20 13.03
N LEU A 95 -23.55 -3.02 14.35
CA LEU A 95 -24.15 -3.95 15.31
C LEU A 95 -25.66 -3.79 15.39
N GLN A 96 -26.40 -4.91 15.32
CA GLN A 96 -27.83 -4.94 15.58
C GLN A 96 -28.11 -4.93 17.09
N ILE A 97 -28.70 -3.85 17.58
CA ILE A 97 -29.09 -3.69 18.98
C ILE A 97 -30.52 -4.21 19.13
N SER A 98 -30.74 -5.18 20.03
CA SER A 98 -32.07 -5.74 20.31
C SER A 98 -32.85 -4.86 21.29
N GLU A 99 -32.17 -4.36 22.32
CA GLU A 99 -32.78 -3.57 23.39
C GLU A 99 -31.81 -2.54 23.96
N THR A 100 -32.35 -1.52 24.63
CA THR A 100 -31.57 -0.51 25.34
C THR A 100 -32.22 -0.26 26.70
N TYR A 101 -31.49 -0.56 27.78
CA TYR A 101 -31.95 -0.25 29.14
C TYR A 101 -31.50 1.15 29.51
N SER A 102 -32.40 1.96 30.08
CA SER A 102 -32.14 3.36 30.48
C SER A 102 -31.97 3.59 31.99
N VAL A 103 -32.11 2.53 32.82
CA VAL A 103 -32.10 2.63 34.30
C VAL A 103 -30.78 3.18 34.86
N MET A 104 -29.66 2.98 34.15
CA MET A 104 -28.35 3.59 34.45
C MET A 104 -27.70 4.12 33.18
N GLY A 105 -28.38 5.05 32.51
CA GLY A 105 -27.98 5.59 31.21
C GLY A 105 -28.30 4.63 30.06
N ASN A 106 -27.99 5.00 28.82
CA ASN A 106 -28.30 4.20 27.63
C ASN A 106 -27.30 3.05 27.47
N ARG A 107 -27.71 1.84 27.85
CA ARG A 107 -26.90 0.62 27.72
C ARG A 107 -27.47 -0.26 26.61
N PRO A 108 -26.92 -0.21 25.37
CA PRO A 108 -27.37 -1.06 24.29
C PRO A 108 -26.94 -2.50 24.54
N VAL A 109 -27.85 -3.44 24.31
CA VAL A 109 -27.61 -4.89 24.44
C VAL A 109 -27.80 -5.53 23.07
N ALA A 110 -26.87 -6.41 22.70
CA ALA A 110 -26.97 -7.21 21.49
C ALA A 110 -27.81 -8.47 21.75
N SER A 111 -28.34 -9.07 20.69
CA SER A 111 -29.06 -10.33 20.83
C SER A 111 -28.13 -11.44 21.34
N ASN A 112 -28.61 -12.23 22.30
CA ASN A 112 -27.98 -13.49 22.69
C ASN A 112 -28.41 -14.67 21.79
N HIS A 113 -29.29 -14.41 20.81
CA HIS A 113 -29.66 -15.41 19.83
C HIS A 113 -28.48 -15.67 18.91
N ILE A 114 -27.99 -16.91 18.91
CA ILE A 114 -26.95 -17.38 18.02
C ILE A 114 -27.66 -18.02 16.83
N ASP A 115 -27.36 -17.55 15.63
CA ASP A 115 -28.10 -17.90 14.41
C ASP A 115 -27.93 -19.37 14.01
N ASP A 116 -26.80 -20.02 14.35
CA ASP A 116 -26.56 -21.41 13.97
C ASP A 116 -25.87 -22.23 15.08
N THR A 117 -26.69 -22.96 15.85
CA THR A 117 -26.22 -23.85 16.90
C THR A 117 -25.49 -25.07 16.34
N VAL A 118 -25.77 -25.46 15.09
CA VAL A 118 -25.13 -26.63 14.44
C VAL A 118 -23.67 -26.32 14.12
N VAL A 119 -23.39 -25.11 13.63
CA VAL A 119 -22.02 -24.64 13.39
C VAL A 119 -21.24 -24.57 14.70
N LEU A 120 -21.87 -24.09 15.78
CA LEU A 120 -21.20 -23.98 17.09
C LEU A 120 -20.90 -25.36 17.71
N MET A 121 -21.80 -26.34 17.57
CA MET A 121 -21.57 -27.71 18.06
C MET A 121 -20.44 -28.45 17.33
N GLY A 122 -20.06 -28.02 16.12
CA GLY A 122 -18.90 -28.57 15.40
C GLY A 122 -17.53 -28.15 15.97
N PHE A 123 -17.50 -27.18 16.89
CA PHE A 123 -16.28 -26.66 17.52
C PHE A 123 -16.15 -27.02 19.01
N ILE A 124 -17.12 -27.74 19.56
CA ILE A 124 -17.09 -28.26 20.93
C ILE A 124 -16.72 -29.74 20.81
N ASP A 125 -15.50 -30.10 21.22
CA ASP A 125 -14.98 -31.49 21.24
C ASP A 125 -15.65 -32.33 22.33
#